data_AF-M3VV91-F1
#
_entry.id   AF-M3VV91-F1
#
_cell.length_a   1.000
_cell.length_b   1.000
_cell.length_c   1.000
_cell.angle_alpha   90.00
_cell.angle_beta   90.00
_cell.angle_gamma   90.00
#
_symmetry.space_group_name_H-M   'P 1'
#
loop_
_entity.id
_entity.type
_entity.pdbx_description
1 polymer ?
#
loop_
_entity_poly.entity_id
_entity_poly.type
_entity_poly.pdbx_seq_one_letter_code
_entity_poly.pdbx_strand_id
1 'polypeptide(L)'
;MVTPDQRSRECIRRYFGFRTTSPRRHRGQVAASTRASPPHAWRWGTWGRCRRAWARSVRGLSTAAVCRGRSPGRGAVLETSSAFALSFGHTMRRLGSVQRKMPCVFVTEVKEEPSTKREHQPFKVLATETISHKALDADIYSAIPTEKVDGTCCYITNYKGQPYLWARLDRKPNKLAEKRFKNFLHSKQNSKEFFWNVEEDFKPVPECWIPAKEIEQLNGNPMPDENGHIPGWVPVEKNNKQYCWHSSVVNYEFEVALVLKHHPDDPGLLEISAVPLSDLLEQTLELIGTNINGNPYGLGSKKHPLHLLIPHGAFQIRNLPTLKHNDLLSWFEGCREGKIEGIVWHCNDGCLIKVHRHHLGLCWPIPDTYMNSKPVIINMNLNKYDHAFDTKSLFNLLSKIDNQKFGRLRDIILDV
;
A
#
# COMPACT_ATOMS: atom_id res chain seq x y z
N MET A 1 -29.68 10.79 -37.86
CA MET A 1 -28.54 11.51 -37.26
C MET A 1 -28.63 11.34 -35.75
N VAL A 2 -27.75 10.53 -35.18
CA VAL A 2 -27.70 10.18 -33.75
C VAL A 2 -26.39 10.74 -33.21
N THR A 3 -26.45 11.48 -32.10
CA THR A 3 -25.32 12.21 -31.50
C THR A 3 -24.36 11.30 -30.71
N PRO A 4 -23.07 11.66 -30.54
CA PRO A 4 -22.02 10.78 -30.00
C PRO A 4 -22.05 10.48 -28.49
N ASP A 5 -23.05 10.97 -27.75
CA ASP A 5 -23.08 10.94 -26.27
C ASP A 5 -23.61 9.61 -25.67
N GLN A 6 -24.01 8.65 -26.51
CA GLN A 6 -24.59 7.39 -26.03
C GLN A 6 -23.58 6.25 -25.79
N ARG A 7 -22.36 6.30 -26.36
CA ARG A 7 -21.40 5.17 -26.26
C ARG A 7 -20.35 5.28 -25.15
N SER A 8 -20.07 6.46 -24.59
CA SER A 8 -19.14 6.60 -23.44
C SER A 8 -19.71 6.06 -22.11
N ARG A 9 -21.02 5.80 -22.07
CA ARG A 9 -21.80 5.52 -20.85
C ARG A 9 -21.96 4.04 -20.52
N GLU A 10 -21.58 3.15 -21.44
CA GLU A 10 -21.66 1.70 -21.24
C GLU A 10 -20.50 1.10 -20.45
N CYS A 11 -19.52 1.94 -20.15
CA CYS A 11 -18.19 1.42 -20.02
C CYS A 11 -17.56 1.80 -18.65
N ILE A 12 -18.03 2.88 -18.02
CA ILE A 12 -17.97 3.08 -16.56
C ILE A 12 -18.61 1.88 -15.82
N ARG A 13 -19.49 1.11 -16.50
CA ARG A 13 -20.32 0.03 -15.95
C ARG A 13 -19.57 -1.22 -15.45
N ARG A 14 -18.30 -1.49 -15.85
CA ARG A 14 -17.54 -2.63 -15.27
C ARG A 14 -16.34 -2.25 -14.40
N TYR A 15 -16.16 -0.98 -14.02
CA TYR A 15 -14.98 -0.56 -13.24
C TYR A 15 -15.05 -0.95 -11.75
N PHE A 16 -16.24 -1.13 -11.17
CA PHE A 16 -16.41 -1.55 -9.78
C PHE A 16 -16.46 -3.07 -9.66
N GLY A 17 -15.28 -3.69 -9.71
CA GLY A 17 -15.11 -5.12 -9.47
C GLY A 17 -13.65 -5.54 -9.37
N PHE A 18 -13.35 -6.23 -8.25
CA PHE A 18 -12.17 -7.08 -7.97
C PHE A 18 -10.85 -6.41 -7.63
N ARG A 19 -9.97 -7.00 -6.80
CA ARG A 19 -10.01 -7.90 -5.62
C ARG A 19 -8.55 -7.89 -5.19
N THR A 20 -8.28 -7.82 -3.89
CA THR A 20 -6.95 -8.17 -3.36
C THR A 20 -6.62 -9.59 -3.79
N THR A 21 -5.43 -9.79 -4.38
CA THR A 21 -4.97 -11.10 -4.84
C THR A 21 -4.63 -11.97 -3.65
N SER A 22 -5.53 -12.91 -3.30
CA SER A 22 -5.14 -14.12 -2.57
C SER A 22 -4.78 -15.22 -3.57
N PRO A 23 -3.69 -15.99 -3.38
CA PRO A 23 -3.31 -17.04 -4.31
C PRO A 23 -4.28 -18.22 -4.20
N ARG A 24 -5.03 -18.50 -5.26
CA ARG A 24 -5.69 -19.81 -5.43
C ARG A 24 -4.72 -20.76 -6.13
N ARG A 25 -4.39 -21.87 -5.46
CA ARG A 25 -3.73 -23.03 -6.05
C ARG A 25 -4.62 -23.62 -7.15
N HIS A 26 -4.14 -23.68 -8.38
CA HIS A 26 -4.73 -24.52 -9.41
C HIS A 26 -4.22 -25.97 -9.23
N ARG A 27 -5.15 -26.89 -8.96
CA ARG A 27 -4.99 -28.31 -9.30
C ARG A 27 -5.41 -28.47 -10.76
N GLY A 28 -4.50 -28.93 -11.61
CA GLY A 28 -4.83 -29.38 -12.96
C GLY A 28 -5.66 -30.67 -12.90
N GLN A 29 -6.72 -30.71 -13.70
CA GLN A 29 -7.32 -31.97 -14.17
C GLN A 29 -6.82 -32.17 -15.59
N VAL A 30 -5.97 -33.19 -15.75
CA VAL A 30 -5.64 -33.78 -17.05
C VAL A 30 -6.55 -35.00 -17.20
N ALA A 31 -7.29 -35.04 -18.31
CA ALA A 31 -8.03 -36.22 -18.72
C ALA A 31 -7.05 -37.31 -19.18
N ALA A 32 -7.18 -38.52 -18.64
CA ALA A 32 -6.41 -39.69 -19.04
C ALA A 32 -7.31 -40.67 -19.79
N SER A 33 -6.83 -41.19 -20.92
CA SER A 33 -7.40 -42.37 -21.57
C SER A 33 -6.56 -43.62 -21.25
N THR A 34 -7.25 -44.57 -20.60
CA THR A 34 -7.17 -46.04 -20.76
C THR A 34 -5.91 -46.83 -20.36
N ARG A 35 -6.13 -47.61 -19.28
CA ARG A 35 -5.85 -49.06 -19.08
C ARG A 35 -4.39 -49.53 -19.01
N ALA A 36 -3.92 -49.94 -17.83
CA ALA A 36 -3.99 -51.30 -17.29
C ALA A 36 -3.30 -51.39 -15.91
N SER A 37 -3.84 -52.25 -15.05
CA SER A 37 -3.53 -52.46 -13.62
C SER A 37 -2.42 -53.54 -13.40
N PRO A 38 -2.15 -54.08 -12.17
CA PRO A 38 -1.43 -53.52 -11.00
C PRO A 38 -0.47 -54.62 -10.39
N PRO A 39 -0.29 -54.83 -9.05
CA PRO A 39 0.01 -53.98 -7.87
C PRO A 39 1.22 -54.48 -7.01
N HIS A 40 1.62 -53.70 -5.99
CA HIS A 40 1.80 -54.09 -4.56
C HIS A 40 2.32 -52.83 -3.78
N ALA A 41 1.98 -52.45 -2.55
CA ALA A 41 0.84 -52.64 -1.65
C ALA A 41 1.02 -51.72 -0.40
N TRP A 42 -0.09 -51.42 0.32
CA TRP A 42 -0.22 -50.92 1.73
C TRP A 42 0.17 -49.46 2.06
N ARG A 43 -0.51 -48.67 2.92
CA ARG A 43 -1.85 -48.69 3.56
C ARG A 43 -2.15 -47.28 4.12
N TRP A 44 -3.43 -46.91 4.21
CA TRP A 44 -3.96 -45.67 4.77
C TRP A 44 -4.32 -45.79 6.26
N GLY A 45 -4.36 -44.65 6.97
CA GLY A 45 -4.96 -44.49 8.29
C GLY A 45 -5.67 -43.12 8.44
N THR A 46 -6.97 -43.18 8.66
CA THR A 46 -8.02 -42.15 8.64
C THR A 46 -8.05 -41.19 9.85
N TRP A 47 -8.57 -39.97 9.64
CA TRP A 47 -8.97 -39.02 10.70
C TRP A 47 -10.50 -38.90 10.79
N GLY A 48 -11.03 -39.16 12.00
CA GLY A 48 -12.44 -39.00 12.39
C GLY A 48 -12.61 -37.90 13.44
N ARG A 49 -13.81 -37.31 13.47
CA ARG A 49 -14.26 -36.16 14.28
C ARG A 49 -14.44 -36.50 15.76
N CYS A 50 -14.34 -35.50 16.64
CA CYS A 50 -15.24 -35.38 17.80
C CYS A 50 -15.33 -33.94 18.34
N ARG A 51 -16.53 -33.59 18.85
CA ARG A 51 -16.94 -32.31 19.47
C ARG A 51 -17.27 -32.54 20.96
N ARG A 52 -17.35 -31.41 21.71
CA ARG A 52 -17.93 -31.15 23.07
C ARG A 52 -16.91 -31.30 24.22
N ALA A 53 -16.50 -30.22 24.89
CA ALA A 53 -17.19 -29.30 25.82
C ALA A 53 -17.16 -29.82 27.27
N TRP A 54 -16.55 -29.05 28.19
CA TRP A 54 -16.83 -29.06 29.62
C TRP A 54 -16.44 -27.72 30.27
N ALA A 55 -17.12 -27.38 31.36
CA ALA A 55 -17.25 -26.04 31.94
C ALA A 55 -16.54 -25.89 33.31
N ARG A 56 -16.25 -24.62 33.64
CA ARG A 56 -16.20 -23.94 34.96
C ARG A 56 -15.78 -24.71 36.23
N SER A 57 -14.80 -24.14 36.96
CA SER A 57 -15.02 -23.69 38.35
C SER A 57 -13.99 -22.62 38.78
N VAL A 58 -14.32 -21.91 39.86
CA VAL A 58 -13.85 -20.59 40.33
C VAL A 58 -13.20 -20.71 41.72
N ARG A 59 -12.43 -19.67 42.11
CA ARG A 59 -11.96 -19.24 43.46
C ARG A 59 -10.51 -19.63 43.78
N GLY A 60 -9.66 -18.75 44.33
CA GLY A 60 -9.86 -17.38 44.76
C GLY A 60 -8.62 -16.73 45.38
N LEU A 61 -8.84 -15.46 45.76
CA LEU A 61 -8.25 -14.63 46.81
C LEU A 61 -6.85 -14.02 46.69
N SER A 62 -6.93 -12.70 46.86
CA SER A 62 -5.96 -11.62 47.07
C SER A 62 -5.21 -11.72 48.40
N THR A 63 -3.98 -11.19 48.46
CA THR A 63 -3.55 -10.23 49.51
C THR A 63 -2.32 -9.42 49.07
N ALA A 64 -2.25 -8.20 49.60
CA ALA A 64 -1.38 -7.09 49.25
C ALA A 64 0.01 -7.13 49.93
N ALA A 65 0.95 -6.34 49.39
CA ALA A 65 1.95 -5.66 50.21
C ALA A 65 2.41 -4.35 49.55
N VAL A 66 2.05 -3.26 50.24
CA VAL A 66 2.56 -1.89 50.11
C VAL A 66 3.86 -1.80 50.90
N CYS A 67 4.89 -1.12 50.38
CA CYS A 67 5.87 -0.42 51.21
C CYS A 67 6.40 0.83 50.51
N ARG A 68 6.28 1.95 51.23
CA ARG A 68 6.78 3.30 50.90
C ARG A 68 8.27 3.41 51.26
N GLY A 69 8.98 4.37 50.65
CA GLY A 69 9.89 5.21 51.44
C GLY A 69 11.17 5.75 50.79
N ARG A 70 11.11 7.06 50.49
CA ARG A 70 12.12 8.12 50.73
C ARG A 70 13.40 8.21 49.88
N SER A 71 13.47 9.35 49.18
CA SER A 71 14.66 10.13 48.84
C SER A 71 15.36 10.69 50.11
N PRO A 72 16.65 11.08 50.02
CA PRO A 72 16.95 12.51 49.85
C PRO A 72 18.24 12.80 49.04
N GLY A 73 18.45 14.07 48.67
CA GLY A 73 19.81 14.61 48.48
C GLY A 73 20.02 15.47 47.24
N ARG A 74 20.11 16.79 47.45
CA ARG A 74 20.58 17.79 46.48
C ARG A 74 22.10 17.64 46.27
N GLY A 75 22.56 17.85 45.05
CA GLY A 75 23.96 18.09 44.72
C GLY A 75 24.04 18.79 43.37
N ALA A 76 24.24 20.11 43.39
CA ALA A 76 24.51 20.91 42.22
C ALA A 76 25.98 20.69 41.82
N VAL A 77 26.22 20.27 40.58
CA VAL A 77 27.54 20.29 39.95
C VAL A 77 27.39 20.97 38.59
N LEU A 78 28.10 22.08 38.45
CA LEU A 78 28.37 22.78 37.19
C LEU A 78 29.26 21.89 36.32
N GLU A 79 28.80 21.50 35.14
CA GLU A 79 29.66 21.05 34.05
C GLU A 79 29.17 21.60 32.71
N THR A 80 29.91 22.61 32.26
CA THR A 80 30.36 22.88 30.88
C THR A 80 29.49 22.37 29.73
N SER A 81 28.76 23.31 29.12
CA SER A 81 28.06 23.15 27.85
C SER A 81 29.05 22.85 26.71
N SER A 82 29.14 21.58 26.32
CA SER A 82 29.66 21.16 25.02
C SER A 82 28.57 21.35 23.97
N ALA A 83 28.82 22.24 23.01
CA ALA A 83 27.94 22.52 21.89
C ALA A 83 27.72 21.26 21.05
N PHE A 84 26.56 20.61 21.23
CA PHE A 84 26.04 19.67 20.26
C PHE A 84 25.65 20.45 19.01
N ALA A 85 26.41 20.24 17.94
CA ALA A 85 26.07 20.71 16.61
C ALA A 85 24.70 20.14 16.23
N LEU A 86 23.69 21.01 16.22
CA LEU A 86 22.41 20.75 15.59
C LEU A 86 22.66 20.63 14.08
N SER A 87 22.86 19.40 13.63
CA SER A 87 22.65 19.03 12.23
C SER A 87 21.17 19.32 11.91
N PHE A 88 20.91 20.49 11.33
CA PHE A 88 19.67 20.77 10.62
C PHE A 88 19.59 19.84 9.42
N GLY A 89 19.14 18.60 9.67
CA GLY A 89 18.59 17.77 8.61
C GLY A 89 17.41 18.55 8.03
N HIS A 90 17.44 18.82 6.73
CA HIS A 90 16.28 19.29 6.01
C HIS A 90 15.16 18.26 6.19
N THR A 91 14.30 18.45 7.19
CA THR A 91 13.07 17.67 7.32
C THR A 91 12.23 18.07 6.11
N MET A 92 12.27 17.27 5.04
CA MET A 92 11.35 17.47 3.92
C MET A 92 9.95 17.62 4.49
N ARG A 93 9.27 18.71 4.11
CA ARG A 93 7.88 18.95 4.50
C ARG A 93 7.09 17.70 4.14
N ARG A 94 6.45 17.07 5.14
CA ARG A 94 5.67 15.84 4.93
C ARG A 94 4.60 16.14 3.87
N LEU A 95 4.65 15.39 2.77
CA LEU A 95 3.68 15.52 1.68
C LEU A 95 2.36 14.85 2.08
N GLY A 96 1.28 15.17 1.35
CA GLY A 96 -0.07 14.69 1.67
C GLY A 96 -0.16 13.15 1.75
N SER A 97 -0.99 12.65 2.67
CA SER A 97 -1.20 11.23 2.93
C SER A 97 -2.39 10.66 2.14
N VAL A 98 -2.31 9.39 1.72
CA VAL A 98 -3.37 8.72 0.95
C VAL A 98 -4.57 8.38 1.84
N GLN A 99 -5.54 9.31 1.94
CA GLN A 99 -6.77 9.06 2.70
C GLN A 99 -7.89 8.47 1.83
N ARG A 100 -7.98 8.90 0.57
CA ARG A 100 -9.06 8.56 -0.36
C ARG A 100 -8.52 8.03 -1.68
N LYS A 101 -9.42 7.51 -2.52
CA LYS A 101 -9.06 7.15 -3.89
C LYS A 101 -8.71 8.44 -4.65
N MET A 102 -7.49 8.49 -5.17
CA MET A 102 -6.99 9.65 -5.91
C MET A 102 -7.67 9.75 -7.30
N PRO A 103 -8.27 10.90 -7.65
CA PRO A 103 -8.82 11.12 -8.99
C PRO A 103 -7.72 11.27 -10.05
N CYS A 104 -8.09 11.11 -11.32
CA CYS A 104 -7.17 11.36 -12.42
C CYS A 104 -7.03 12.88 -12.67
N VAL A 105 -5.81 13.32 -13.02
CA VAL A 105 -5.52 14.70 -13.42
C VAL A 105 -6.31 15.12 -14.65
N PHE A 106 -6.59 14.19 -15.55
CA PHE A 106 -7.43 14.42 -16.73
C PHE A 106 -8.83 13.83 -16.50
N VAL A 107 -9.81 14.40 -17.20
CA VAL A 107 -11.14 13.78 -17.33
C VAL A 107 -10.95 12.41 -17.99
N THR A 108 -11.52 11.36 -17.39
CA THR A 108 -11.43 10.02 -17.97
C THR A 108 -12.69 9.67 -18.72
N GLU A 109 -12.50 9.09 -19.90
CA GLU A 109 -13.53 8.48 -20.70
C GLU A 109 -13.34 6.98 -20.77
N VAL A 110 -14.36 6.28 -21.21
CA VAL A 110 -14.28 4.84 -21.37
C VAL A 110 -14.59 4.45 -22.81
N LYS A 111 -13.66 3.70 -23.41
CA LYS A 111 -13.71 3.25 -24.80
C LYS A 111 -14.01 1.75 -24.85
N GLU A 112 -14.96 1.36 -25.68
CA GLU A 112 -15.35 -0.04 -25.96
C GLU A 112 -14.29 -0.78 -26.80
N GLU A 113 -13.06 -0.80 -26.30
CA GLU A 113 -11.91 -1.46 -26.90
C GLU A 113 -11.22 -2.32 -25.84
N PRO A 114 -10.79 -3.56 -26.15
CA PRO A 114 -10.19 -4.46 -25.17
C PRO A 114 -9.09 -3.80 -24.32
N SER A 115 -9.14 -4.04 -23.01
CA SER A 115 -8.14 -3.52 -22.08
C SER A 115 -6.80 -4.21 -22.29
N THR A 116 -5.72 -3.43 -22.39
CA THR A 116 -4.36 -3.96 -22.28
C THR A 116 -3.97 -4.30 -20.84
N LYS A 117 -4.71 -3.80 -19.84
CA LYS A 117 -4.45 -4.03 -18.41
C LYS A 117 -5.04 -5.35 -17.90
N ARG A 118 -6.20 -5.75 -18.42
CA ARG A 118 -6.94 -6.92 -17.91
C ARG A 118 -7.41 -7.78 -19.06
N GLU A 119 -6.96 -9.03 -19.06
CA GLU A 119 -7.43 -10.06 -19.97
C GLU A 119 -8.95 -10.20 -19.88
N HIS A 120 -9.62 -10.27 -21.04
CA HIS A 120 -11.08 -10.35 -21.18
C HIS A 120 -11.89 -9.12 -20.74
N GLN A 121 -11.27 -7.99 -20.39
CA GLN A 121 -12.02 -6.75 -20.20
C GLN A 121 -12.31 -6.11 -21.57
N PRO A 122 -13.59 -5.98 -22.01
CA PRO A 122 -13.92 -5.50 -23.36
C PRO A 122 -13.76 -3.99 -23.58
N PHE A 123 -13.18 -3.29 -22.60
CA PHE A 123 -13.02 -1.84 -22.65
C PHE A 123 -11.78 -1.34 -21.95
N LYS A 124 -11.41 -0.09 -22.21
CA LYS A 124 -10.37 0.64 -21.48
C LYS A 124 -10.87 2.00 -21.01
N VAL A 125 -10.36 2.42 -19.85
CA VAL A 125 -10.58 3.77 -19.31
C VAL A 125 -9.35 4.59 -19.65
N LEU A 126 -9.53 5.67 -20.42
CA LEU A 126 -8.46 6.54 -20.87
C LEU A 126 -8.68 7.97 -20.38
N ALA A 127 -7.59 8.68 -20.15
CA ALA A 127 -7.58 10.12 -19.98
C ALA A 127 -7.88 10.79 -21.32
N THR A 128 -8.66 11.86 -21.26
CA THR A 128 -8.81 12.82 -22.35
C THR A 128 -7.71 13.88 -22.25
N GLU A 129 -7.71 14.84 -23.17
CA GLU A 129 -6.78 15.97 -23.13
C GLU A 129 -7.19 17.05 -22.12
N THR A 130 -8.40 16.96 -21.56
CA THR A 130 -8.98 17.94 -20.66
C THR A 130 -8.59 17.66 -19.20
N ILE A 131 -7.99 18.65 -18.53
CA ILE A 131 -7.71 18.58 -17.09
C ILE A 131 -9.03 18.54 -16.30
N SER A 132 -9.12 17.68 -15.29
CA SER A 132 -10.33 17.52 -14.50
C SER A 132 -10.58 18.74 -13.59
N HIS A 133 -11.86 19.08 -13.37
CA HIS A 133 -12.21 20.16 -12.45
C HIS A 133 -11.62 19.94 -11.04
N LYS A 134 -11.66 18.69 -10.53
CA LYS A 134 -11.02 18.33 -9.25
C LYS A 134 -9.53 18.68 -9.19
N ALA A 135 -8.81 18.58 -10.30
CA ALA A 135 -7.39 18.95 -10.35
C ALA A 135 -7.22 20.48 -10.40
N LEU A 136 -8.06 21.19 -11.16
CA LEU A 136 -8.04 22.66 -11.21
C LEU A 136 -8.42 23.28 -9.87
N ASP A 137 -9.47 22.78 -9.22
CA ASP A 137 -9.96 23.23 -7.92
C ASP A 137 -8.90 23.05 -6.82
N ALA A 138 -8.03 22.04 -6.97
CA ALA A 138 -6.92 21.76 -6.04
C ALA A 138 -5.63 22.53 -6.39
N ASP A 139 -5.65 23.46 -7.36
CA ASP A 139 -4.47 24.20 -7.82
C ASP A 139 -3.28 23.29 -8.23
N ILE A 140 -3.55 22.33 -9.12
CA ILE A 140 -2.59 21.32 -9.59
C ILE A 140 -1.26 21.92 -10.12
N TYR A 141 -1.27 23.15 -10.63
CA TYR A 141 -0.08 23.79 -11.20
C TYR A 141 0.95 24.19 -10.16
N SER A 142 0.53 24.40 -8.90
CA SER A 142 1.41 24.68 -7.76
C SER A 142 1.77 23.41 -6.97
N ALA A 143 1.27 22.24 -7.39
CA ALA A 143 1.43 20.99 -6.65
C ALA A 143 2.82 20.37 -6.84
N ILE A 144 3.24 19.57 -5.85
CA ILE A 144 4.53 18.86 -5.88
C ILE A 144 4.33 17.49 -6.56
N PRO A 145 4.97 17.21 -7.71
CA PRO A 145 4.86 15.92 -8.37
C PRO A 145 5.84 14.89 -7.79
N THR A 146 5.36 13.68 -7.56
CA THR A 146 6.12 12.53 -7.07
C THR A 146 5.83 11.29 -7.89
N GLU A 147 6.75 10.33 -7.87
CA GLU A 147 6.55 9.03 -8.48
C GLU A 147 5.37 8.30 -7.81
N LYS A 148 4.41 7.85 -8.63
CA LYS A 148 3.44 6.87 -8.19
C LYS A 148 4.13 5.50 -8.10
N VAL A 149 4.26 4.99 -6.88
CA VAL A 149 4.83 3.66 -6.63
C VAL A 149 3.74 2.59 -6.72
N ASP A 150 4.04 1.50 -7.42
CA ASP A 150 3.13 0.37 -7.58
C ASP A 150 3.30 -0.61 -6.42
N GLY A 151 2.62 -0.29 -5.32
CA GLY A 151 2.59 -1.10 -4.11
C GLY A 151 1.18 -1.32 -3.57
N THR A 152 1.11 -1.94 -2.40
CA THR A 152 -0.10 -1.96 -1.59
C THR A 152 -0.01 -0.90 -0.51
N CYS A 153 -0.97 0.01 -0.52
CA CYS A 153 -1.01 1.13 0.41
C CYS A 153 -1.11 0.68 1.87
N CYS A 154 -0.28 1.27 2.71
CA CYS A 154 -0.14 1.04 4.13
C CYS A 154 -0.19 2.37 4.89
N TYR A 155 -0.36 2.28 6.20
CA TYR A 155 -0.39 3.43 7.11
C TYR A 155 0.29 3.08 8.41
N ILE A 156 1.02 4.02 9.03
CA ILE A 156 1.57 3.82 10.37
C ILE A 156 0.85 4.73 11.36
N THR A 157 0.25 4.12 12.39
CA THR A 157 -0.40 4.84 13.49
C THR A 157 -0.45 3.95 14.72
N ASN A 158 -0.83 4.54 15.86
CA ASN A 158 -0.85 3.85 17.14
C ASN A 158 -1.91 2.74 17.19
N TYR A 159 -1.50 1.58 17.68
CA TYR A 159 -2.38 0.47 18.02
C TYR A 159 -1.93 -0.14 19.34
N LYS A 160 -2.85 -0.30 20.31
CA LYS A 160 -2.51 -0.83 21.65
C LYS A 160 -1.37 -0.07 22.35
N GLY A 161 -1.31 1.26 22.15
CA GLY A 161 -0.34 2.14 22.81
C GLY A 161 1.04 2.25 22.14
N GLN A 162 1.26 1.60 21.00
CA GLN A 162 2.54 1.60 20.28
C GLN A 162 2.36 1.85 18.77
N PRO A 163 3.36 2.42 18.07
CA PRO A 163 3.34 2.55 16.61
C PRO A 163 3.17 1.19 15.92
N TYR A 164 2.26 1.11 14.95
CA TYR A 164 1.94 -0.14 14.27
C TYR A 164 1.77 0.08 12.77
N LEU A 165 2.04 -0.95 11.96
CA LEU A 165 1.72 -0.95 10.54
C LEU A 165 0.26 -1.35 10.36
N TRP A 166 -0.43 -0.64 9.48
CA TRP A 166 -1.81 -0.88 9.11
C TRP A 166 -1.91 -1.10 7.60
N ALA A 167 -2.65 -2.12 7.20
CA ALA A 167 -2.93 -2.42 5.80
C ALA A 167 -4.24 -1.75 5.38
N ARG A 168 -4.30 -1.29 4.13
CA ARG A 168 -5.52 -0.73 3.55
C ARG A 168 -6.63 -1.79 3.47
N LEU A 169 -7.79 -1.48 4.04
CA LEU A 169 -9.01 -2.26 3.93
C LEU A 169 -10.22 -1.36 3.69
N ASP A 170 -10.61 -1.21 2.43
CA ASP A 170 -11.84 -0.47 2.08
C ASP A 170 -13.09 -1.29 2.46
N ARG A 171 -14.00 -0.69 3.23
CA ARG A 171 -15.33 -1.25 3.48
C ARG A 171 -16.18 -1.06 2.22
N LYS A 172 -16.66 -2.18 1.68
CA LYS A 172 -17.38 -2.23 0.40
C LYS A 172 -18.86 -2.46 0.60
N PRO A 173 -19.71 -2.04 -0.36
CA PRO A 173 -21.12 -2.33 -0.30
C PRO A 173 -21.34 -3.85 -0.42
N ASN A 174 -22.45 -4.31 0.16
CA ASN A 174 -22.96 -5.65 -0.02
C ASN A 174 -23.53 -5.80 -1.45
N LYS A 175 -23.87 -7.03 -1.87
CA LYS A 175 -24.30 -7.29 -3.26
C LYS A 175 -25.60 -6.55 -3.64
N LEU A 176 -26.52 -6.39 -2.68
CA LEU A 176 -27.81 -5.74 -2.91
C LEU A 176 -27.62 -4.22 -3.07
N ALA A 177 -26.87 -3.62 -2.16
CA ALA A 177 -26.51 -2.21 -2.19
C ALA A 177 -25.70 -1.87 -3.46
N GLU A 178 -24.73 -2.71 -3.83
CA GLU A 178 -23.94 -2.54 -5.05
C GLU A 178 -24.83 -2.55 -6.30
N LYS A 179 -25.82 -3.45 -6.36
CA LYS A 179 -26.81 -3.49 -7.47
C LYS A 179 -27.68 -2.23 -7.49
N ARG A 180 -28.17 -1.79 -6.34
CA ARG A 180 -29.00 -0.58 -6.20
C ARG A 180 -28.23 0.67 -6.61
N PHE A 181 -26.98 0.81 -6.16
CA PHE A 181 -26.10 1.90 -6.53
C PHE A 181 -25.78 1.92 -8.03
N LYS A 182 -25.47 0.75 -8.62
CA LYS A 182 -25.28 0.64 -10.07
C LYS A 182 -26.52 1.08 -10.84
N ASN A 183 -27.70 0.62 -10.43
CA ASN A 183 -28.97 1.02 -11.06
C ASN A 183 -29.22 2.53 -10.95
N PHE A 184 -28.89 3.15 -9.82
CA PHE A 184 -28.95 4.60 -9.65
C PHE A 184 -28.01 5.34 -10.61
N LEU A 185 -26.75 4.90 -10.71
CA LEU A 185 -25.80 5.48 -11.65
C LEU A 185 -26.26 5.35 -13.11
N HIS A 186 -27.02 4.29 -13.44
CA HIS A 186 -27.61 4.10 -14.78
C HIS A 186 -28.80 5.01 -15.05
N SER A 187 -29.61 5.33 -14.04
CA SER A 187 -30.92 5.93 -14.26
C SER A 187 -30.89 7.42 -14.63
N LYS A 188 -29.76 8.13 -14.44
CA LYS A 188 -29.40 9.50 -14.91
C LYS A 188 -30.47 10.62 -14.90
N GLN A 189 -31.70 10.40 -14.45
CA GLN A 189 -32.84 11.31 -14.54
C GLN A 189 -33.33 11.84 -13.21
N ASN A 190 -32.78 11.38 -12.08
CA ASN A 190 -33.15 11.91 -10.78
C ASN A 190 -32.05 12.85 -10.28
N SER A 191 -32.42 14.12 -10.09
CA SER A 191 -31.66 15.13 -9.34
C SER A 191 -31.49 14.77 -7.84
N LYS A 192 -32.00 13.61 -7.42
CA LYS A 192 -31.90 13.12 -6.05
C LYS A 192 -30.57 12.40 -5.86
N GLU A 193 -29.86 12.77 -4.81
CA GLU A 193 -28.65 12.09 -4.35
C GLU A 193 -28.93 10.63 -3.96
N PHE A 194 -27.94 9.75 -4.12
CA PHE A 194 -28.06 8.37 -3.66
C PHE A 194 -27.91 8.29 -2.15
N PHE A 195 -28.94 7.78 -1.48
CA PHE A 195 -28.91 7.61 -0.03
C PHE A 195 -28.37 6.23 0.37
N TRP A 196 -27.27 6.22 1.12
CA TRP A 196 -26.65 5.03 1.69
C TRP A 196 -27.18 4.76 3.11
N ASN A 197 -27.60 3.52 3.38
CA ASN A 197 -27.82 3.02 4.73
C ASN A 197 -26.52 2.38 5.24
N VAL A 198 -25.72 3.12 6.02
CA VAL A 198 -24.38 2.68 6.46
C VAL A 198 -24.40 1.37 7.28
N GLU A 199 -25.49 1.08 7.98
CA GLU A 199 -25.65 -0.12 8.79
C GLU A 199 -25.91 -1.36 7.93
N GLU A 200 -26.80 -1.24 6.94
CA GLU A 200 -27.27 -2.38 6.15
C GLU A 200 -26.51 -2.56 4.84
N ASP A 201 -26.12 -1.47 4.17
CA ASP A 201 -25.62 -1.51 2.79
C ASP A 201 -24.18 -2.03 2.67
N PHE A 202 -23.45 -2.16 3.77
CA PHE A 202 -22.01 -2.42 3.75
C PHE A 202 -21.63 -3.75 4.37
N LYS A 203 -20.55 -4.34 3.86
CA LYS A 203 -19.97 -5.56 4.45
C LYS A 203 -19.44 -5.25 5.86
N PRO A 204 -19.46 -6.25 6.77
CA PRO A 204 -18.85 -6.11 8.07
C PRO A 204 -17.33 -5.95 7.93
N VAL A 205 -16.74 -5.23 8.87
CA VAL A 205 -15.29 -5.06 9.02
C VAL A 205 -14.88 -5.57 10.41
N PRO A 206 -13.60 -5.93 10.61
CA PRO A 206 -13.09 -6.26 11.93
C PRO A 206 -13.29 -5.10 12.93
N GLU A 207 -13.41 -5.40 14.22
CA GLU A 207 -13.56 -4.38 15.27
C GLU A 207 -12.39 -3.39 15.32
N CYS A 208 -11.18 -3.86 15.01
CA CYS A 208 -9.99 -3.03 14.93
C CYS A 208 -9.91 -2.16 13.66
N TRP A 209 -10.90 -2.22 12.77
CA TRP A 209 -10.92 -1.39 11.57
C TRP A 209 -11.17 0.08 11.94
N ILE A 210 -10.39 0.97 11.34
CA ILE A 210 -10.58 2.42 11.47
C ILE A 210 -10.81 3.07 10.10
N PRO A 211 -11.70 4.08 10.00
CA PRO A 211 -11.82 4.87 8.78
C PRO A 211 -10.53 5.67 8.54
N ALA A 212 -10.24 5.96 7.28
CA ALA A 212 -9.23 6.96 6.93
C ALA A 212 -9.63 8.35 7.47
N LYS A 213 -8.65 9.20 7.81
CA LYS A 213 -8.84 10.40 8.66
C LYS A 213 -9.74 11.48 8.05
N GLU A 214 -9.73 11.62 6.74
CA GLU A 214 -10.43 12.69 6.02
C GLU A 214 -11.68 12.19 5.28
N ILE A 215 -12.30 11.13 5.80
CA ILE A 215 -13.59 10.68 5.28
C ILE A 215 -14.68 11.59 5.82
N GLU A 216 -15.53 12.07 4.92
CA GLU A 216 -16.73 12.80 5.26
C GLU A 216 -17.60 12.00 6.24
N GLN A 217 -18.10 12.65 7.29
CA GLN A 217 -18.94 11.99 8.27
C GLN A 217 -20.35 12.58 8.26
N LEU A 218 -21.35 11.72 8.26
CA LEU A 218 -22.75 12.09 8.44
C LEU A 218 -23.26 11.45 9.73
N ASN A 219 -23.68 12.26 10.70
CA ASN A 219 -24.12 11.80 12.02
C ASN A 219 -23.10 10.88 12.71
N GLY A 220 -21.80 11.17 12.57
CA GLY A 220 -20.70 10.37 13.14
C GLY A 220 -20.36 9.09 12.37
N ASN A 221 -21.07 8.79 11.28
CA ASN A 221 -20.79 7.62 10.44
C ASN A 221 -19.94 8.02 9.22
N PRO A 222 -18.88 7.25 8.89
CA PRO A 222 -18.06 7.52 7.71
C PRO A 222 -18.86 7.25 6.43
N MET A 223 -18.88 8.24 5.54
CA MET A 223 -19.59 8.19 4.28
C MET A 223 -18.75 7.54 3.17
N PRO A 224 -19.38 6.79 2.26
CA PRO A 224 -18.70 6.24 1.10
C PRO A 224 -18.27 7.31 0.11
N ASP A 225 -17.20 7.04 -0.62
CA ASP A 225 -16.77 7.86 -1.75
C ASP A 225 -17.73 7.73 -2.97
N GLU A 226 -17.42 8.45 -4.03
CA GLU A 226 -18.15 8.41 -5.32
C GLU A 226 -18.24 7.00 -5.95
N ASN A 227 -17.44 6.06 -5.47
CA ASN A 227 -17.39 4.67 -5.92
C ASN A 227 -18.22 3.75 -5.00
N GLY A 228 -18.83 4.29 -3.95
CA GLY A 228 -19.56 3.54 -2.94
C GLY A 228 -18.66 2.84 -1.92
N HIS A 229 -17.37 3.16 -1.83
CA HIS A 229 -16.44 2.53 -0.88
C HIS A 229 -16.12 3.46 0.29
N ILE A 230 -15.92 2.90 1.47
CA ILE A 230 -15.41 3.64 2.62
C ILE A 230 -13.95 3.22 2.86
N PRO A 231 -12.97 4.07 2.48
CA PRO A 231 -11.57 3.93 2.87
C PRO A 231 -11.34 3.54 4.33
N GLY A 232 -10.37 2.67 4.59
CA GLY A 232 -10.00 2.38 5.98
C GLY A 232 -8.80 1.48 6.12
N TRP A 233 -8.50 1.13 7.36
CA TRP A 233 -7.25 0.51 7.75
C TRP A 233 -7.50 -0.60 8.78
N VAL A 234 -6.66 -1.64 8.74
CA VAL A 234 -6.60 -2.66 9.80
C VAL A 234 -5.16 -2.93 10.21
N PRO A 235 -4.89 -3.20 11.49
CA PRO A 235 -3.52 -3.41 11.96
C PRO A 235 -2.95 -4.72 11.40
N VAL A 236 -1.67 -4.70 11.08
CA VAL A 236 -0.92 -5.84 10.56
C VAL A 236 -0.36 -6.65 11.74
N GLU A 237 -1.14 -7.62 12.22
CA GLU A 237 -0.69 -8.52 13.27
C GLU A 237 0.19 -9.67 12.72
N LYS A 238 1.22 -10.06 13.48
CA LYS A 238 2.27 -11.04 13.09
C LYS A 238 1.74 -12.39 12.57
N ASN A 239 0.57 -12.82 13.05
CA ASN A 239 -0.02 -14.12 12.72
C ASN A 239 -1.11 -14.05 11.64
N ASN A 240 -1.36 -12.86 11.07
CA ASN A 240 -2.37 -12.71 10.04
C ASN A 240 -1.85 -13.13 8.66
N LYS A 241 -2.28 -14.31 8.20
CA LYS A 241 -1.91 -14.86 6.88
C LYS A 241 -2.28 -13.95 5.70
N GLN A 242 -3.29 -13.08 5.86
CA GLN A 242 -3.67 -12.13 4.81
C GLN A 242 -2.59 -11.07 4.59
N TYR A 243 -1.87 -10.70 5.65
CA TYR A 243 -0.89 -9.61 5.65
C TYR A 243 0.53 -10.11 5.92
N CYS A 244 0.84 -11.37 5.63
CA CYS A 244 2.14 -11.98 5.91
C CYS A 244 3.33 -11.22 5.28
N TRP A 245 3.12 -10.61 4.10
CA TRP A 245 4.14 -9.77 3.44
C TRP A 245 4.30 -8.41 4.12
N HIS A 246 3.22 -7.84 4.64
CA HIS A 246 3.28 -6.59 5.41
C HIS A 246 4.00 -6.83 6.74
N SER A 247 3.75 -7.97 7.40
CA SER A 247 4.45 -8.32 8.64
C SER A 247 5.94 -8.63 8.43
N SER A 248 6.38 -8.90 7.20
CA SER A 248 7.79 -9.24 6.93
C SER A 248 8.73 -8.02 6.94
N VAL A 249 8.16 -6.82 6.80
CA VAL A 249 8.91 -5.55 6.70
C VAL A 249 8.87 -4.73 8.00
N VAL A 250 8.29 -5.28 9.06
CA VAL A 250 8.24 -4.62 10.38
C VAL A 250 8.69 -5.57 11.47
N ASN A 251 9.37 -5.02 12.45
CA ASN A 251 9.68 -5.70 13.70
C ASN A 251 9.14 -4.85 14.85
N TYR A 252 8.07 -5.31 15.47
CA TYR A 252 7.42 -4.61 16.59
C TYR A 252 8.18 -4.74 17.91
N GLU A 253 9.09 -5.69 18.05
CA GLU A 253 9.93 -5.82 19.26
C GLU A 253 10.98 -4.71 19.32
N PHE A 254 11.55 -4.36 18.17
CA PHE A 254 12.50 -3.25 18.03
C PHE A 254 11.86 -1.97 17.47
N GLU A 255 10.53 -1.97 17.32
CA GLU A 255 9.74 -0.87 16.76
C GLU A 255 10.30 -0.27 15.46
N VAL A 256 10.71 -1.12 14.51
CA VAL A 256 11.35 -0.69 13.25
C VAL A 256 10.67 -1.25 12.00
N ALA A 257 10.87 -0.57 10.89
CA ALA A 257 10.43 -0.92 9.55
C ALA A 257 11.60 -0.97 8.56
N LEU A 258 11.54 -1.88 7.58
CA LEU A 258 12.45 -1.88 6.43
C LEU A 258 11.94 -0.90 5.38
N VAL A 259 12.71 0.15 5.15
CA VAL A 259 12.34 1.27 4.28
C VAL A 259 13.31 1.44 3.13
N LEU A 260 12.78 1.67 1.93
CA LEU A 260 13.52 2.18 0.77
C LEU A 260 13.27 3.69 0.64
N LYS A 261 14.35 4.47 0.58
CA LYS A 261 14.32 5.94 0.47
C LYS A 261 15.51 6.46 -0.34
N HIS A 262 15.56 7.77 -0.58
CA HIS A 262 16.79 8.41 -1.06
C HIS A 262 17.87 8.40 0.02
N HIS A 263 19.12 8.20 -0.38
CA HIS A 263 20.25 8.46 0.49
C HIS A 263 20.26 9.95 0.87
N PRO A 264 20.47 10.31 2.15
CA PRO A 264 20.36 11.70 2.62
C PRO A 264 21.36 12.63 1.91
N ASP A 265 22.56 12.14 1.63
CA ASP A 265 23.66 12.96 1.07
C ASP A 265 23.85 12.78 -0.45
N ASP A 266 23.19 11.79 -1.06
CA ASP A 266 23.34 11.48 -2.49
C ASP A 266 21.96 11.20 -3.12
N PRO A 267 21.33 12.21 -3.76
CA PRO A 267 20.04 12.05 -4.42
C PRO A 267 20.03 11.01 -5.55
N GLY A 268 21.19 10.66 -6.11
CA GLY A 268 21.34 9.62 -7.13
C GLY A 268 21.34 8.20 -6.56
N LEU A 269 21.52 8.05 -5.25
CA LEU A 269 21.61 6.78 -4.54
C LEU A 269 20.33 6.50 -3.75
N LEU A 270 19.87 5.25 -3.82
CA LEU A 270 18.83 4.74 -2.94
C LEU A 270 19.45 4.09 -1.70
N GLU A 271 18.74 4.12 -0.58
CA GLU A 271 19.12 3.45 0.66
C GLU A 271 17.99 2.53 1.12
N ILE A 272 18.35 1.29 1.47
CA ILE A 272 17.51 0.40 2.28
C ILE A 272 18.02 0.45 3.71
N SER A 273 17.17 0.85 4.65
CA SER A 273 17.54 0.93 6.07
C SER A 273 16.42 0.52 7.01
N ALA A 274 16.79 0.17 8.24
CA ALA A 274 15.85 0.03 9.35
C ALA A 274 15.50 1.42 9.90
N VAL A 275 14.21 1.76 9.88
CA VAL A 275 13.70 3.08 10.32
C VAL A 275 12.76 2.87 11.50
N PRO A 276 12.88 3.65 12.59
CA PRO A 276 11.91 3.62 13.69
C PRO A 276 10.48 3.86 13.21
N LEU A 277 9.53 3.06 13.70
CA LEU A 277 8.11 3.24 13.39
C LEU A 277 7.59 4.60 13.88
N SER A 278 8.17 5.14 14.95
CA SER A 278 7.90 6.50 15.45
C SER A 278 8.11 7.57 14.39
N ASP A 279 9.14 7.43 13.56
CA ASP A 279 9.51 8.42 12.54
C ASP A 279 8.50 8.42 11.39
N LEU A 280 7.82 7.28 11.21
CA LEU A 280 6.81 7.04 10.19
C LEU A 280 5.38 7.27 10.69
N LEU A 281 5.19 7.69 11.94
CA LEU A 281 3.86 7.93 12.51
C LEU A 281 3.05 8.91 11.66
N GLU A 282 1.80 8.51 11.43
CA GLU A 282 0.79 9.19 10.63
C GLU A 282 1.15 9.38 9.15
N GLN A 283 2.11 8.60 8.64
CA GLN A 283 2.45 8.55 7.21
C GLN A 283 1.77 7.37 6.51
N THR A 284 1.34 7.59 5.27
CA THR A 284 1.01 6.50 4.34
C THR A 284 2.25 6.03 3.60
N LEU A 285 2.33 4.74 3.34
CA LEU A 285 3.45 4.09 2.67
C LEU A 285 2.93 3.15 1.58
N GLU A 286 3.81 2.75 0.67
CA GLU A 286 3.56 1.68 -0.28
C GLU A 286 4.45 0.49 0.09
N LEU A 287 3.83 -0.67 0.33
CA LEU A 287 4.57 -1.93 0.40
C LEU A 287 4.84 -2.40 -1.02
N ILE A 288 6.10 -2.64 -1.35
CA ILE A 288 6.53 -3.26 -2.61
C ILE A 288 7.29 -4.56 -2.33
N GLY A 289 7.41 -5.43 -3.32
CA GLY A 289 8.23 -6.63 -3.18
C GLY A 289 7.83 -7.78 -4.09
N THR A 290 8.54 -8.90 -3.90
CA THR A 290 8.44 -10.12 -4.73
C THR A 290 7.01 -10.62 -4.93
N ASN A 291 6.15 -10.45 -3.93
CA ASN A 291 4.77 -10.95 -3.93
C ASN A 291 3.71 -9.85 -4.01
N ILE A 292 4.11 -8.62 -4.36
CA ILE A 292 3.23 -7.47 -4.41
C ILE A 292 3.05 -7.02 -5.85
N ASN A 293 1.80 -6.86 -6.28
CA ASN A 293 1.39 -6.30 -7.58
C ASN A 293 2.15 -6.84 -8.81
N GLY A 294 2.55 -8.10 -8.79
CA GLY A 294 3.29 -8.71 -9.91
C GLY A 294 4.79 -8.38 -9.95
N ASN A 295 5.32 -7.76 -8.90
CA ASN A 295 6.74 -7.40 -8.73
C ASN A 295 7.29 -6.51 -9.87
N PRO A 296 6.71 -5.33 -10.12
CA PRO A 296 7.14 -4.43 -11.19
C PRO A 296 8.61 -3.98 -11.03
N TYR A 297 9.12 -4.02 -9.80
CA TYR A 297 10.48 -3.61 -9.46
C TYR A 297 11.48 -4.77 -9.45
N GLY A 298 11.08 -6.01 -9.74
CA GLY A 298 12.00 -7.15 -9.82
C GLY A 298 12.72 -7.47 -8.51
N LEU A 299 12.10 -7.17 -7.36
CA LEU A 299 12.66 -7.41 -6.04
C LEU A 299 12.67 -8.90 -5.70
N GLY A 300 13.84 -9.41 -5.31
CA GLY A 300 14.03 -10.76 -4.80
C GLY A 300 13.54 -11.87 -5.75
N SER A 301 13.36 -13.06 -5.21
CA SER A 301 12.86 -14.22 -5.94
C SER A 301 11.87 -15.02 -5.11
N LYS A 302 11.16 -15.98 -5.71
CA LYS A 302 10.25 -16.87 -4.95
C LYS A 302 10.99 -17.66 -3.85
N LYS A 303 12.28 -17.96 -4.06
CA LYS A 303 13.12 -18.67 -3.09
C LYS A 303 13.59 -17.72 -1.97
N HIS A 304 13.94 -16.50 -2.35
CA HIS A 304 14.46 -15.46 -1.46
C HIS A 304 13.64 -14.18 -1.66
N PRO A 305 12.42 -14.11 -1.09
CA PRO A 305 11.55 -12.95 -1.28
C PRO A 305 12.14 -11.72 -0.59
N LEU A 306 11.93 -10.55 -1.18
CA LEU A 306 12.32 -9.26 -0.64
C LEU A 306 11.12 -8.30 -0.74
N HIS A 307 10.84 -7.64 0.37
CA HIS A 307 9.77 -6.66 0.51
C HIS A 307 10.28 -5.43 1.25
N LEU A 308 9.78 -4.25 0.90
CA LEU A 308 10.22 -2.97 1.44
C LEU A 308 9.03 -2.01 1.53
N LEU A 309 9.04 -1.11 2.51
CA LEU A 309 8.14 0.02 2.58
C LEU A 309 8.76 1.24 1.90
N ILE A 310 7.95 2.01 1.18
CA ILE A 310 8.33 3.32 0.64
C ILE A 310 7.38 4.36 1.21
N PRO A 311 7.85 5.38 1.93
CA PRO A 311 7.00 6.50 2.34
C PRO A 311 6.37 7.15 1.12
N HIS A 312 5.07 7.42 1.19
CA HIS A 312 4.35 8.03 0.08
C HIS A 312 4.92 9.43 -0.23
N GLY A 313 5.15 9.71 -1.51
CA GLY A 313 5.78 10.95 -1.95
C GLY A 313 7.30 11.05 -1.73
N ALA A 314 7.97 9.97 -1.31
CA ALA A 314 9.42 9.97 -1.08
C ALA A 314 10.27 10.32 -2.32
N PHE A 315 9.73 10.10 -3.52
CA PHE A 315 10.45 10.26 -4.78
C PHE A 315 9.86 11.42 -5.59
N GLN A 316 10.34 12.64 -5.34
CA GLN A 316 9.92 13.84 -6.07
C GLN A 316 10.45 13.82 -7.52
N ILE A 317 9.61 14.22 -8.46
CA ILE A 317 9.96 14.37 -9.88
C ILE A 317 10.41 15.81 -10.11
N ARG A 318 11.66 16.02 -10.51
CA ARG A 318 12.21 17.37 -10.71
C ARG A 318 12.00 17.89 -12.12
N ASN A 319 12.12 17.00 -13.12
CA ASN A 319 12.07 17.36 -14.54
C ASN A 319 10.75 16.92 -15.17
N LEU A 320 9.64 17.40 -14.60
CA LEU A 320 8.30 17.11 -15.12
C LEU A 320 8.04 17.98 -16.36
N PRO A 321 7.48 17.41 -17.46
CA PRO A 321 7.05 18.22 -18.59
C PRO A 321 5.85 19.09 -18.23
N THR A 322 5.46 19.97 -19.14
CA THR A 322 4.22 20.74 -19.04
C THR A 322 3.02 19.83 -18.82
N LEU A 323 2.05 20.29 -18.01
CA LEU A 323 0.84 19.55 -17.69
C LEU A 323 -0.14 19.56 -18.88
N LYS A 324 0.25 18.91 -19.97
CA LYS A 324 -0.57 18.61 -21.15
C LYS A 324 -0.50 17.13 -21.42
N HIS A 325 -1.60 16.58 -21.93
CA HIS A 325 -1.73 15.14 -22.19
C HIS A 325 -0.59 14.58 -23.06
N ASN A 326 -0.32 15.20 -24.21
CA ASN A 326 0.68 14.71 -25.16
C ASN A 326 2.13 14.87 -24.68
N ASP A 327 2.40 15.90 -23.88
CA ASP A 327 3.73 16.12 -23.29
C ASP A 327 4.02 15.04 -22.23
N LEU A 328 3.03 14.73 -21.38
CA LEU A 328 3.14 13.63 -20.41
C LEU A 328 3.25 12.28 -21.10
N LEU A 329 2.43 12.00 -22.12
CA LEU A 329 2.51 10.77 -22.90
C LEU A 329 3.93 10.56 -23.47
N SER A 330 4.46 11.57 -24.16
CA SER A 330 5.80 11.56 -24.73
C SER A 330 6.88 11.37 -23.66
N TRP A 331 6.73 12.00 -22.49
CA TRP A 331 7.65 11.85 -21.37
C TRP A 331 7.63 10.42 -20.79
N PHE A 332 6.46 9.82 -20.59
CA PHE A 332 6.37 8.43 -20.11
C PHE A 332 7.04 7.44 -21.07
N GLU A 333 6.95 7.65 -22.38
CA GLU A 333 7.52 6.77 -23.39
C GLU A 333 9.02 6.99 -23.62
N GLY A 334 9.44 8.25 -23.78
CA GLY A 334 10.79 8.61 -24.22
C GLY A 334 11.77 8.97 -23.10
N CYS A 335 11.31 9.40 -21.93
CA CYS A 335 12.19 9.86 -20.86
C CYS A 335 12.62 8.72 -19.92
N ARG A 336 13.88 8.75 -19.46
CA ARG A 336 14.38 7.80 -18.45
C ARG A 336 13.66 7.94 -17.11
N GLU A 337 13.45 9.17 -16.63
CA GLU A 337 12.66 9.45 -15.43
C GLU A 337 11.18 9.07 -15.60
N GLY A 338 10.69 9.09 -16.85
CA GLY A 338 9.34 8.68 -17.23
C GLY A 338 9.07 7.19 -17.14
N LYS A 339 10.06 6.34 -16.84
CA LYS A 339 9.89 4.88 -16.69
C LYS A 339 9.31 4.48 -15.32
N ILE A 340 8.19 5.09 -14.94
CA ILE A 340 7.49 4.91 -13.66
C ILE A 340 6.00 4.53 -13.88
N GLU A 341 5.29 4.04 -12.86
CA GLU A 341 3.88 3.63 -13.00
C GLU A 341 2.96 4.81 -13.38
N GLY A 342 3.25 5.96 -12.80
CA GLY A 342 2.44 7.15 -12.86
C GLY A 342 3.04 8.29 -12.04
N ILE A 343 2.30 9.39 -11.97
CA ILE A 343 2.65 10.57 -11.18
C ILE A 343 1.56 10.81 -10.16
N VAL A 344 1.95 11.25 -8.97
CA VAL A 344 1.08 11.78 -7.94
C VAL A 344 1.45 13.24 -7.72
N TRP A 345 0.46 14.13 -7.77
CA TRP A 345 0.63 15.52 -7.40
C TRP A 345 0.05 15.75 -6.00
N HIS A 346 0.88 16.32 -5.12
CA HIS A 346 0.50 16.71 -3.77
C HIS A 346 0.14 18.20 -3.78
N CYS A 347 -1.16 18.48 -3.72
CA CYS A 347 -1.70 19.82 -3.78
C CYS A 347 -1.62 20.53 -2.41
N ASN A 348 -1.66 21.86 -2.42
CA ASN A 348 -1.48 22.67 -1.20
C ASN A 348 -2.62 22.51 -0.18
N ASP A 349 -3.81 22.15 -0.66
CA ASP A 349 -5.00 21.86 0.15
C ASP A 349 -5.00 20.43 0.74
N GLY A 350 -3.95 19.64 0.48
CA GLY A 350 -3.85 18.24 0.88
C GLY A 350 -4.45 17.24 -0.12
N CYS A 351 -5.10 17.73 -1.19
CA CYS A 351 -5.63 16.87 -2.23
C CYS A 351 -4.51 16.13 -2.98
N LEU A 352 -4.78 14.88 -3.33
CA LEU A 352 -3.87 14.03 -4.10
C LEU A 352 -4.48 13.72 -5.46
N ILE A 353 -3.86 14.23 -6.52
CA ILE A 353 -4.27 14.01 -7.91
C ILE A 353 -3.26 13.05 -8.56
N LYS A 354 -3.69 12.17 -9.47
CA LYS A 354 -2.75 11.25 -10.14
C LYS A 354 -2.93 11.14 -11.65
N VAL A 355 -1.91 10.63 -12.30
CA VAL A 355 -2.03 9.98 -13.60
C VAL A 355 -1.31 8.65 -13.53
N HIS A 356 -1.82 7.66 -14.27
CA HIS A 356 -1.20 6.35 -14.38
C HIS A 356 -0.99 6.10 -15.87
N ARG A 357 0.11 5.44 -16.24
CA ARG A 357 0.39 4.95 -17.60
C ARG A 357 -0.84 4.39 -18.33
N HIS A 358 -1.65 3.57 -17.67
CA HIS A 358 -2.85 3.00 -18.29
C HIS A 358 -3.91 4.03 -18.67
N HIS A 359 -4.02 5.16 -17.96
CA HIS A 359 -4.92 6.24 -18.37
C HIS A 359 -4.44 6.87 -19.70
N LEU A 360 -3.13 6.87 -19.96
CA LEU A 360 -2.56 7.36 -21.22
C LEU A 360 -2.50 6.26 -22.30
N GLY A 361 -3.11 5.09 -22.07
CA GLY A 361 -3.08 3.96 -23.00
C GLY A 361 -1.76 3.17 -23.01
N LEU A 362 -0.82 3.51 -22.12
CA LEU A 362 0.48 2.86 -22.03
C LEU A 362 0.41 1.56 -21.20
N CYS A 363 1.36 0.66 -21.48
CA CYS A 363 1.53 -0.56 -20.70
C CYS A 363 2.16 -0.30 -19.33
N TRP A 364 1.81 -1.15 -18.38
CA TRP A 364 2.45 -1.29 -17.08
C TRP A 364 2.16 -2.71 -16.56
N PRO A 365 3.10 -3.41 -15.92
CA PRO A 365 4.49 -3.02 -15.67
C PRO A 365 5.33 -2.90 -16.96
N ILE A 366 6.46 -2.20 -16.87
CA ILE A 366 7.47 -2.12 -17.94
C ILE A 366 8.81 -2.67 -17.44
N PRO A 367 9.68 -3.17 -18.33
CA PRO A 367 11.06 -3.49 -17.96
C PRO A 367 11.84 -2.22 -17.61
N ASP A 368 12.86 -2.38 -16.75
CA ASP A 368 13.85 -1.36 -16.42
C ASP A 368 13.24 -0.02 -15.97
N THR A 369 12.39 -0.09 -14.94
CA THR A 369 11.81 1.10 -14.28
C THR A 369 12.88 2.10 -13.83
N TYR A 370 12.50 3.36 -13.68
CA TYR A 370 13.43 4.41 -13.26
C TYR A 370 14.03 4.13 -11.88
N MET A 371 13.23 3.67 -10.93
CA MET A 371 13.72 3.22 -9.63
C MET A 371 14.81 2.14 -9.73
N ASN A 372 14.64 1.17 -10.65
CA ASN A 372 15.62 0.12 -10.92
C ASN A 372 16.88 0.59 -11.67
N SER A 373 16.93 1.85 -12.08
CA SER A 373 18.10 2.44 -12.73
C SER A 373 19.10 3.03 -11.75
N LYS A 374 18.68 3.24 -10.50
CA LYS A 374 19.49 3.85 -9.46
C LYS A 374 20.30 2.80 -8.71
N PRO A 375 21.56 3.10 -8.34
CA PRO A 375 22.28 2.28 -7.38
C PRO A 375 21.57 2.29 -6.03
N VAL A 376 21.79 1.25 -5.24
CA VAL A 376 21.23 1.12 -3.89
C VAL A 376 22.32 0.69 -2.91
N ILE A 377 22.31 1.27 -1.71
CA ILE A 377 23.15 0.85 -0.58
C ILE A 377 22.26 0.24 0.51
N ILE A 378 22.76 -0.81 1.16
CA ILE A 378 22.15 -1.38 2.35
C ILE A 378 22.79 -0.73 3.58
N ASN A 379 21.97 -0.16 4.46
CA ASN A 379 22.41 0.52 5.68
C ASN A 379 21.50 0.12 6.85
N MET A 380 21.76 -1.07 7.39
CA MET A 380 20.97 -1.65 8.46
C MET A 380 21.37 -1.10 9.84
N ASN A 381 22.64 -0.69 10.02
CA ASN A 381 23.19 -0.10 11.26
C ASN A 381 22.61 -0.72 12.54
N LEU A 382 22.67 -2.05 12.64
CA LEU A 382 22.02 -2.81 13.71
C LEU A 382 22.77 -2.82 15.04
N ASN A 383 23.94 -2.17 15.12
CA ASN A 383 24.71 -2.03 16.36
C ASN A 383 23.93 -1.30 17.47
N LYS A 384 22.76 -0.75 17.15
CA LYS A 384 21.84 -0.06 18.06
C LYS A 384 20.83 -0.99 18.73
N TYR A 385 20.78 -2.28 18.39
CA TYR A 385 19.80 -3.23 18.93
C TYR A 385 20.49 -4.34 19.72
N ASP A 386 20.11 -4.49 20.99
CA ASP A 386 20.75 -5.40 21.95
C ASP A 386 20.41 -6.89 21.75
N HIS A 387 19.53 -7.21 20.80
CA HIS A 387 19.06 -8.57 20.56
C HIS A 387 19.12 -8.96 19.08
N ALA A 388 19.38 -10.25 18.83
CA ALA A 388 19.45 -10.79 17.49
C ALA A 388 18.06 -10.91 16.85
N PHE A 389 17.95 -10.48 15.59
CA PHE A 389 16.75 -10.67 14.78
C PHE A 389 16.51 -12.16 14.49
N ASP A 390 15.25 -12.53 14.24
CA ASP A 390 14.93 -13.89 13.78
C ASP A 390 15.74 -14.23 12.53
N THR A 391 16.33 -15.43 12.52
CA THR A 391 17.31 -15.84 11.50
C THR A 391 16.77 -15.80 10.07
N LYS A 392 15.44 -15.96 9.91
CA LYS A 392 14.74 -15.95 8.62
C LYS A 392 14.11 -14.60 8.29
N SER A 393 14.19 -13.62 9.18
CA SER A 393 13.66 -12.27 8.94
C SER A 393 14.47 -11.52 7.90
N LEU A 394 13.81 -10.64 7.13
CA LEU A 394 14.48 -9.78 6.16
C LEU A 394 15.53 -8.87 6.81
N PHE A 395 15.30 -8.42 8.04
CA PHE A 395 16.26 -7.64 8.81
C PHE A 395 17.58 -8.38 9.00
N ASN A 396 17.53 -9.66 9.39
CA ASN A 396 18.73 -10.48 9.56
C ASN A 396 19.38 -10.87 8.22
N LEU A 397 18.61 -10.98 7.13
CA LEU A 397 19.18 -11.27 5.81
C LEU A 397 19.92 -10.06 5.25
N LEU A 398 19.32 -8.86 5.37
CA LEU A 398 19.92 -7.62 4.92
C LEU A 398 21.13 -7.21 5.77
N SER A 399 21.15 -7.54 7.07
CA SER A 399 22.31 -7.25 7.92
C SER A 399 23.58 -7.99 7.52
N LYS A 400 23.46 -9.17 6.90
CA LYS A 400 24.61 -9.93 6.37
C LYS A 400 25.27 -9.25 5.17
N ILE A 401 24.54 -8.38 4.49
CA ILE A 401 25.01 -7.61 3.35
C ILE A 401 25.01 -6.10 3.66
N ASP A 402 25.14 -5.75 4.94
CA ASP A 402 25.21 -4.35 5.37
C ASP A 402 26.40 -3.63 4.73
N ASN A 403 26.21 -2.35 4.41
CA ASN A 403 27.13 -1.49 3.68
C ASN A 403 27.49 -1.94 2.25
N GLN A 404 26.86 -3.00 1.73
CA GLN A 404 27.02 -3.38 0.33
C GLN A 404 26.25 -2.43 -0.58
N LYS A 405 26.87 -2.07 -1.70
CA LYS A 405 26.29 -1.25 -2.77
C LYS A 405 26.02 -2.11 -3.99
N PHE A 406 24.81 -2.01 -4.52
CA PHE A 406 24.36 -2.69 -5.73
C PHE A 406 24.12 -1.68 -6.84
N GLY A 407 24.36 -2.10 -8.09
CA GLY A 407 24.13 -1.24 -9.25
C GLY A 407 22.65 -0.93 -9.49
N ARG A 408 21.76 -1.84 -9.08
CA ARG A 408 20.30 -1.72 -9.22
C ARG A 408 19.59 -2.38 -8.05
N LEU A 409 18.38 -1.92 -7.77
CA LEU A 409 17.51 -2.48 -6.73
C LEU A 409 17.22 -3.98 -6.94
N ARG A 410 17.01 -4.43 -8.18
CA ARG A 410 16.78 -5.84 -8.52
C ARG A 410 18.01 -6.74 -8.39
N ASP A 411 19.21 -6.16 -8.29
CA ASP A 411 20.47 -6.92 -8.23
C ASP A 411 20.79 -7.39 -6.80
N ILE A 412 19.94 -7.04 -5.82
CA ILE A 412 20.07 -7.50 -4.43
C ILE A 412 19.75 -9.00 -4.38
N ILE A 413 20.74 -9.80 -4.02
CA ILE A 413 20.63 -11.25 -3.86
C ILE A 413 20.73 -11.58 -2.37
N LEU A 414 19.66 -12.16 -1.83
CA LEU A 414 19.62 -12.67 -0.45
C LEU A 414 19.94 -14.17 -0.44
N ASP A 415 21.06 -14.57 -1.07
CA ASP A 415 21.54 -15.94 -1.00
C ASP A 415 22.25 -16.14 0.34
N VAL A 416 21.67 -16.98 1.18
CA VAL A 416 22.27 -17.48 2.42
C VAL A 416 22.45 -18.98 2.29
#